data_AF-A0A954W3Q3-F1
#
_entry.id   AF-A0A954W3Q3-F1
#
_cell.length_a   1.000
_cell.length_b   1.000
_cell.length_c   1.000
_cell.angle_alpha   90.00
_cell.angle_beta   90.00
_cell.angle_gamma   90.00
#
_symmetry.space_group_name_H-M   'P 1'
#
loop_
_entity.id
_entity.type
_entity.pdbx_description
1 polymer ?
#
loop_
_entity_poly.entity_id
_entity_poly.type
_entity_poly.pdbx_seq_one_letter_code
_entity_poly.pdbx_strand_id
1 'polypeptide(L)'
;MGKPTGFKEFPRKTVPYRLPLLRLEDYKEIYTEPDEDHLRTQGARCMDCGVPFCQSTTGCPVDNLIPEWNDLVYQGRWREALDRLHKT
;
A
#
# COMPACT_ATOMS: atom_id res chain seq x y z
N MET A 1 11.62 0.79 8.80
CA MET A 1 10.29 0.69 8.16
C MET A 1 10.29 -0.44 7.14
N GLY A 2 9.20 -1.20 7.05
CA GLY A 2 9.09 -2.36 6.17
C GLY A 2 10.12 -3.45 6.49
N LYS A 3 10.32 -4.39 5.56
CA LYS A 3 11.41 -5.35 5.61
C LYS A 3 12.58 -4.81 4.78
N PRO A 4 13.81 -4.65 5.31
CA PRO A 4 14.94 -4.05 4.57
C PRO A 4 15.22 -4.69 3.21
N THR A 5 14.96 -5.99 3.06
CA THR A 5 15.12 -6.75 1.81
C THR A 5 13.79 -7.12 1.14
N GLY A 6 12.65 -6.65 1.68
CA GLY A 6 11.31 -7.03 1.22
C GLY A 6 11.07 -6.71 -0.25
N PHE A 7 11.63 -5.61 -0.76
CA PHE A 7 11.51 -5.25 -2.18
C PHE A 7 12.23 -6.21 -3.14
N LYS A 8 13.24 -6.96 -2.65
CA LYS A 8 13.98 -7.98 -3.39
C LYS A 8 13.31 -9.36 -3.28
N GLU A 9 12.72 -9.65 -2.13
CA GLU A 9 12.15 -10.97 -1.83
C GLU A 9 10.72 -11.14 -2.34
N PHE A 10 9.89 -10.10 -2.21
CA PHE A 10 8.50 -10.16 -2.61
C PHE A 10 8.31 -9.43 -3.92
N PRO A 11 7.86 -10.04 -5.03
CA PRO A 11 7.55 -9.28 -6.22
C PRO A 11 6.37 -8.33 -5.99
N ARG A 12 6.36 -7.21 -6.72
CA ARG A 12 5.19 -6.32 -6.74
C ARG A 12 4.00 -7.09 -7.30
N LYS A 13 2.89 -7.08 -6.57
CA LYS A 13 1.62 -7.67 -6.99
C LYS A 13 0.51 -6.68 -6.70
N THR A 14 -0.44 -6.54 -7.63
CA THR A 14 -1.64 -5.75 -7.42
C THR A 14 -2.76 -6.64 -6.88
N VAL A 15 -3.75 -6.03 -6.23
CA VAL A 15 -5.04 -6.68 -5.97
C VAL A 15 -5.62 -7.09 -7.34
N PRO A 16 -6.08 -8.35 -7.51
CA PRO A 16 -6.59 -8.80 -8.79
C PRO A 16 -7.91 -8.10 -9.14
N TYR A 17 -8.22 -8.06 -10.43
CA TYR A 17 -9.52 -7.57 -10.89
C TYR A 17 -10.57 -8.67 -10.84
N ARG A 18 -11.84 -8.28 -10.69
CA ARG A 18 -12.98 -9.13 -11.00
C ARG A 18 -12.94 -9.54 -12.47
N LEU A 19 -13.50 -10.71 -12.77
CA LEU A 19 -13.55 -11.24 -14.14
C LEU A 19 -14.21 -10.23 -15.10
N PRO A 20 -13.65 -10.00 -16.30
CA PRO A 20 -14.20 -9.06 -17.28
C PRO A 20 -15.69 -9.28 -17.56
N LEU A 21 -16.13 -10.53 -17.71
CA LEU A 21 -17.53 -10.87 -17.99
C LEU A 21 -18.49 -10.46 -16.86
N LEU A 22 -18.04 -10.44 -15.60
CA LEU A 22 -18.88 -10.04 -14.48
C LEU A 22 -19.00 -8.52 -14.36
N ARG A 23 -17.92 -7.78 -14.63
CA ARG A 23 -17.89 -6.31 -14.53
C ARG A 23 -18.46 -5.59 -15.76
N LEU A 24 -18.95 -6.32 -16.76
CA LEU A 24 -19.76 -5.77 -17.86
C LEU A 24 -21.23 -5.62 -17.46
N GLU A 25 -21.68 -6.41 -16.48
CA GLU A 25 -23.09 -6.51 -16.07
C GLU A 25 -23.44 -5.56 -14.91
N ASP A 26 -22.45 -4.84 -14.34
CA ASP A 26 -22.64 -3.92 -13.22
C ASP A 26 -21.67 -2.74 -13.24
N TYR A 27 -21.93 -1.76 -12.37
CA TYR A 27 -21.07 -0.59 -12.14
C TYR A 27 -20.32 -0.65 -10.79
N LYS A 28 -20.10 -1.85 -10.25
CA LYS A 28 -19.39 -2.03 -8.97
C LYS A 28 -17.88 -1.92 -9.15
N GLU A 29 -17.15 -1.77 -8.03
CA GLU A 29 -15.68 -1.70 -8.00
C GLU A 29 -15.02 -2.83 -8.81
N ILE A 30 -13.94 -2.54 -9.53
CA ILE A 30 -13.32 -3.52 -10.45
C ILE A 30 -12.33 -4.44 -9.76
N TYR A 31 -11.75 -4.01 -8.65
CA TYR A 31 -10.86 -4.85 -7.84
C TYR A 31 -11.66 -5.90 -7.07
N THR A 32 -11.04 -7.05 -6.82
CA THR A 32 -11.54 -7.98 -5.81
C THR A 32 -11.32 -7.38 -4.42
N GLU A 33 -11.99 -7.96 -3.42
CA GLU A 33 -11.66 -7.67 -2.04
C GLU A 33 -10.17 -7.97 -1.79
N PRO A 34 -9.40 -7.01 -1.23
CA PRO A 34 -7.98 -7.22 -1.00
C PRO A 34 -7.77 -8.16 0.18
N ASP A 35 -6.89 -9.14 -0.02
CA ASP A 35 -6.42 -10.01 1.05
C ASP A 35 -5.46 -9.25 1.99
N GLU A 36 -5.65 -9.40 3.30
CA GLU A 36 -4.86 -8.65 4.29
C GLU A 36 -3.38 -9.05 4.23
N ASP A 37 -3.08 -10.35 4.14
CA ASP A 37 -1.70 -10.86 4.09
C ASP A 37 -0.98 -10.38 2.82
N HIS A 38 -1.70 -10.31 1.70
CA HIS A 38 -1.21 -9.67 0.49
C HIS A 38 -0.84 -8.21 0.74
N LEU A 39 -1.71 -7.40 1.34
CA LEU A 39 -1.44 -5.99 1.62
C LEU A 39 -0.25 -5.82 2.58
N ARG A 40 -0.16 -6.63 3.63
CA ARG A 40 0.97 -6.65 4.57
C ARG A 40 2.27 -6.98 3.85
N THR A 41 2.26 -7.98 2.97
CA THR A 41 3.42 -8.36 2.14
C THR A 41 3.83 -7.23 1.20
N GLN A 42 2.88 -6.52 0.59
CA GLN A 42 3.19 -5.38 -0.27
C GLN A 42 3.72 -4.18 0.54
N GLY A 43 3.18 -3.92 1.74
CA GLY A 43 3.72 -2.91 2.67
C GLY A 43 5.16 -3.20 3.11
N ALA A 44 5.51 -4.48 3.26
CA ALA A 44 6.88 -4.92 3.57
C ALA A 44 7.93 -4.52 2.51
N ARG A 45 7.50 -4.19 1.29
CA ARG A 45 8.39 -3.78 0.19
C ARG A 45 8.88 -2.33 0.31
N CYS A 46 8.39 -1.54 1.26
CA CYS A 46 8.93 -0.21 1.52
C CYS A 46 10.43 -0.31 1.84
N MET A 47 11.26 0.50 1.17
CA MET A 47 12.73 0.38 1.26
C MET A 47 13.35 1.22 2.37
N ASP A 48 12.57 2.03 3.09
CA ASP A 48 13.09 2.98 4.08
C ASP A 48 14.24 3.84 3.52
N CYS A 49 13.96 4.55 2.42
CA CYS A 49 14.96 5.15 1.52
C CYS A 49 15.87 6.23 2.15
N GLY A 50 15.65 6.64 3.40
CA GLY A 50 16.28 7.79 4.06
C GLY A 50 15.77 9.14 3.54
N VAL A 51 15.79 9.35 2.22
CA VAL A 51 15.14 10.48 1.53
C VAL A 51 13.94 9.95 0.74
N PRO A 52 12.71 9.99 1.30
CA PRO A 52 11.55 9.37 0.69
C PRO A 52 10.99 10.24 -0.46
N PHE A 53 11.37 9.91 -1.69
CA PHE A 53 10.83 10.59 -2.89
C PHE A 53 9.30 10.53 -2.99
N CYS A 54 8.67 9.48 -2.46
CA CYS A 54 7.21 9.36 -2.42
C CYS A 54 6.54 10.47 -1.60
N GLN A 55 7.20 11.00 -0.57
CA GLN A 55 6.70 12.07 0.29
C GLN A 55 7.24 13.46 -0.09
N SER A 56 8.31 13.53 -0.89
CA SER A 56 8.90 14.80 -1.31
C SER A 56 7.94 15.68 -2.12
N THR A 57 8.33 16.94 -2.37
CA THR A 57 7.57 17.93 -3.16
C THR A 57 7.22 17.46 -4.58
N THR A 58 8.00 16.54 -5.17
CA THR A 58 7.70 15.93 -6.49
C THR A 58 6.94 14.60 -6.39
N GLY A 59 6.60 14.17 -5.17
CA GLY A 59 5.91 12.92 -4.87
C GLY A 59 4.42 13.14 -4.61
N CYS A 60 4.00 13.01 -3.34
CA CYS A 60 2.62 13.19 -2.95
C CYS A 60 2.27 14.68 -2.78
N PRO A 61 1.28 15.22 -3.51
CA PRO A 61 0.95 16.66 -3.46
C PRO A 61 0.26 17.11 -2.16
N VAL A 62 -0.11 16.17 -1.29
CA VAL A 62 -0.73 16.44 0.01
C VAL A 62 0.18 15.99 1.16
N ASP A 63 1.49 15.84 0.89
CA ASP A 63 2.52 15.57 1.89
C ASP A 63 2.28 14.33 2.78
N ASN A 64 1.56 13.34 2.26
CA ASN A 64 1.28 12.09 2.98
C ASN A 64 2.57 11.44 3.50
N LEU A 65 2.50 10.93 4.73
CA LEU A 65 3.61 10.28 5.43
C LEU A 65 3.69 8.79 5.06
N ILE A 66 3.90 8.55 3.76
CA ILE A 66 3.80 7.24 3.08
C ILE A 66 4.66 6.13 3.71
N PRO A 67 5.93 6.35 4.03
CA PRO A 67 6.76 5.30 4.62
C PRO A 67 6.19 4.78 5.96
N GLU A 68 5.60 5.67 6.76
CA GLU A 68 5.15 5.35 8.11
C GLU A 68 3.88 4.49 8.12
N TRP A 69 2.86 4.86 7.35
CA TRP A 69 1.66 4.02 7.28
C TRP A 69 1.90 2.69 6.55
N ASN A 70 2.88 2.61 5.63
CA ASN A 70 3.28 1.32 5.03
C ASN A 70 3.91 0.37 6.06
N ASP A 71 4.74 0.89 6.97
CA ASP A 71 5.33 0.11 8.06
C ASP A 71 4.26 -0.39 9.03
N LEU A 72 3.29 0.47 9.37
CA LEU A 72 2.17 0.11 10.22
C LEU A 72 1.27 -0.95 9.57
N VAL A 73 1.00 -0.84 8.27
CA VAL A 73 0.29 -1.88 7.49
C VAL A 73 1.06 -3.20 7.55
N TYR A 74 2.37 -3.20 7.29
CA TYR A 74 3.20 -4.40 7.37
C TYR A 74 3.10 -5.09 8.75
N GLN A 75 3.08 -4.29 9.83
CA GLN A 75 2.92 -4.76 11.21
C GLN A 75 1.49 -5.20 11.57
N GLY A 76 0.50 -5.01 10.69
CA GLY A 76 -0.91 -5.30 10.96
C GLY A 76 -1.62 -4.25 11.85
N ARG A 77 -1.03 -3.07 12.02
CA ARG A 77 -1.52 -1.98 12.88
C ARG A 77 -2.43 -1.03 12.10
N TRP A 78 -3.52 -1.56 11.55
CA TRP A 78 -4.40 -0.86 10.60
C TRP A 78 -5.00 0.44 11.12
N ARG A 79 -5.45 0.46 12.38
CA ARG A 79 -6.05 1.67 12.96
C ARG A 79 -5.04 2.81 13.02
N GLU A 80 -3.82 2.51 13.43
CA GLU A 80 -2.73 3.49 13.52
C GLU A 80 -2.25 3.93 12.15
N ALA A 81 -2.22 3.01 11.16
CA ALA A 81 -1.93 3.35 9.77
C ALA A 81 -2.93 4.38 9.22
N LEU A 82 -4.22 4.18 9.50
CA LEU A 82 -5.29 5.13 9.12
C LEU A 82 -5.15 6.47 9.84
N ASP A 83 -4.92 6.45 11.15
CA ASP A 83 -4.70 7.69 11.93
C ASP A 83 -3.47 8.44 11.41
N ARG A 84 -2.45 7.73 10.93
CA ARG A 84 -1.27 8.34 10.34
C ARG A 84 -1.55 8.99 8.98
N LEU A 85 -2.36 8.33 8.16
CA LEU A 85 -2.81 8.86 6.86
C LEU A 85 -3.62 10.14 7.01
N HIS A 86 -4.45 10.27 8.05
CA HIS A 86 -5.27 11.47 8.30
C HIS A 86 -4.53 12.65 8.96
N LYS A 87 -3.24 12.51 9.30
CA LYS A 87 -2.45 13.59 9.94
C LYS A 87 -1.88 14.61 8.94
N THR A 88 -2.17 14.43 7.65
CA THR A 88 -1.73 15.25 6.52
C THR A 88 -2.95 15.65 5.73
#